data_AF-A0AA42PVW0-F1
#
_entry.id   AF-A0AA42PVW0-F1
#
_cell.length_a   1.000
_cell.length_b   1.000
_cell.length_c   1.000
_cell.angle_alpha   90.00
_cell.angle_beta   90.00
_cell.angle_gamma   90.00
#
_symmetry.space_group_name_H-M   'P 1'
#
loop_
_entity.id
_entity.type
_entity.pdbx_description
1 polymer ?
#
loop_
_entity_poly.entity_id
_entity_poly.type
_entity_poly.pdbx_seq_one_letter_code
_entity_poly.pdbx_strand_id
1 'polypeptide(L)'
;MSVTFRPCVLIPCYNHGATMASVLSRLSPFGLPCLVVDDGSEAATRQELERLAAEQPQMTLVRLAQNAGKGAAVIRGLEECARAGYTHALQVDADGQHAIEDIPKMLALAERHPDALISGQPVYDDSIPRSRLYGRWVTHVWVWIETLSLQLKDSMCGFRVYPVSPTLRLAARETLGKRMDFDTEVMVRLYWQGNTSVFLPTRVTYPQDGLSHFDALKDNVRISLMHTRLFFGMLPRIPGLLFRRRGQHWAQQDEVKGLWGMRLMLRVWQLLGRRAFTVLLWPVIGVYWLIARPARQASRQWIARVKQVLMQRNMPVPAHLNSFFHFMRFGNAMLDKVASWRGELKFKRDVVFAPGASETLNIAAPQGKLLLASHLGDVEACRALAQLDGSKTINALVFSENARRFKQIMSEMAPQAGVNLMSVTDIGPDTAIAIKEKLERGEWVAIVGDRIAVNPQRGGEWRVIWSPFMGQPAPFPQGPFILASILRCPVVLIFALRQQGKLVLHSEPFADPLILPRGERQQALQATVDRYAQRLEHYALMSPLDWFNFFDFWHLPESREKE
;
A
#
# COMPACT_ATOMS: atom_id res chain seq x y z
N MET A 1 -3.89 -31.58 -12.44
CA MET A 1 -4.10 -32.43 -11.25
C MET A 1 -3.86 -31.55 -10.04
N SER A 2 -4.86 -31.34 -9.17
CA SER A 2 -4.61 -30.66 -7.90
C SER A 2 -3.67 -31.53 -7.09
N VAL A 3 -2.44 -31.08 -6.87
CA VAL A 3 -1.48 -31.83 -6.05
C VAL A 3 -2.00 -31.75 -4.62
N THR A 4 -2.41 -32.89 -4.05
CA THR A 4 -2.87 -32.95 -2.66
C THR A 4 -1.76 -32.45 -1.74
N PHE A 5 -2.07 -31.47 -0.89
CA PHE A 5 -1.12 -30.88 0.05
C PHE A 5 -0.59 -31.96 1.00
N ARG A 6 0.71 -32.24 0.89
CA ARG A 6 1.40 -33.28 1.66
C ARG A 6 2.73 -32.72 2.19
N PRO A 7 2.77 -32.15 3.40
CA PRO A 7 3.97 -31.59 4.00
C PRO A 7 4.83 -32.65 4.71
N CYS A 8 6.13 -32.39 4.82
CA CYS A 8 7.10 -33.18 5.59
C CYS A 8 8.02 -32.22 6.36
N VAL A 9 8.44 -32.59 7.57
CA VAL A 9 9.51 -31.88 8.29
C VAL A 9 10.86 -32.30 7.71
N LEU A 10 11.77 -31.35 7.54
CA LEU A 10 13.12 -31.54 7.04
C LEU A 10 14.12 -30.93 8.03
N ILE A 11 15.00 -31.76 8.59
CA ILE A 11 15.98 -31.34 9.61
C ILE A 11 17.39 -31.62 9.08
N PRO A 12 18.14 -30.60 8.61
CA PRO A 12 19.57 -30.75 8.37
C PRO A 12 20.30 -30.82 9.72
N CYS A 13 21.11 -31.85 9.93
CA CYS A 13 21.83 -32.10 11.17
C CYS A 13 23.33 -32.25 10.92
N TYR A 14 24.15 -31.47 11.64
CA TYR A 14 25.59 -31.66 11.72
C TYR A 14 26.03 -31.56 13.18
N ASN A 15 26.49 -32.64 13.78
CA ASN A 15 26.96 -32.72 15.17
C ASN A 15 25.96 -32.24 16.25
N HIS A 16 24.65 -32.33 15.98
CA HIS A 16 23.56 -31.97 16.90
C HIS A 16 22.82 -33.19 17.46
N GLY A 17 23.52 -34.32 17.65
CA GLY A 17 22.90 -35.56 18.15
C GLY A 17 22.22 -35.39 19.52
N ALA A 18 22.87 -34.67 20.44
CA ALA A 18 22.37 -34.46 21.80
C ALA A 18 21.03 -33.69 21.87
N THR A 19 20.75 -32.80 20.92
CA THR A 19 19.52 -32.01 20.88
C THR A 19 18.41 -32.68 20.08
N MET A 20 18.75 -33.64 19.21
CA MET A 20 17.81 -34.24 18.26
C MET A 20 16.62 -34.93 18.94
N ALA A 21 16.85 -35.70 20.01
CA ALA A 21 15.78 -36.38 20.75
C ALA A 21 14.73 -35.39 21.29
N SER A 22 15.19 -34.24 21.81
CA SER A 22 14.30 -33.18 22.30
C SER A 22 13.52 -32.52 21.16
N VAL A 23 14.19 -32.20 20.04
CA VAL A 23 13.54 -31.62 18.86
C VAL A 23 12.45 -32.55 18.30
N LEU A 24 12.74 -33.85 18.16
CA LEU A 24 11.77 -34.84 17.67
C LEU A 24 10.59 -35.02 18.64
N SER A 25 10.85 -35.12 19.95
CA SER A 25 9.80 -35.20 20.97
C SER A 25 8.85 -34.00 20.90
N ARG A 26 9.41 -32.81 20.74
CA ARG A 26 8.67 -31.56 20.56
C ARG A 26 7.87 -31.50 19.24
N LEU A 27 8.28 -32.21 18.19
CA LEU A 27 7.59 -32.28 16.90
C LEU A 27 6.51 -33.37 16.84
N SER A 28 6.62 -34.41 17.67
CA SER A 28 5.68 -35.54 17.74
C SER A 28 4.19 -35.15 17.80
N PRO A 29 3.77 -34.12 18.58
CA PRO A 29 2.37 -33.71 18.65
C PRO A 29 1.76 -33.26 17.31
N PHE A 30 2.57 -32.88 16.31
CA PHE A 30 2.07 -32.47 15.01
C PHE A 30 1.78 -33.64 14.07
N GLY A 31 2.24 -34.86 14.38
CA GLY A 31 1.99 -36.06 13.58
C GLY A 31 2.52 -35.99 12.15
N LEU A 32 3.57 -35.21 11.91
CA LEU A 32 4.15 -35.00 10.58
C LEU A 32 5.28 -35.99 10.31
N PRO A 33 5.40 -36.53 9.09
CA PRO A 33 6.61 -37.25 8.67
C PRO A 33 7.84 -36.36 8.82
N CYS A 34 8.93 -36.93 9.31
CA CYS A 34 10.17 -36.21 9.57
C CYS A 34 11.33 -36.82 8.81
N LEU A 35 12.01 -36.00 8.01
CA LEU A 35 13.20 -36.39 7.27
C LEU A 35 14.41 -35.68 7.88
N VAL A 36 15.34 -36.46 8.42
CA VAL A 36 16.58 -35.96 9.02
C VAL A 36 17.73 -36.23 8.07
N VAL A 37 18.48 -35.20 7.70
CA VAL A 37 19.66 -35.31 6.84
C VAL A 37 20.91 -35.13 7.70
N ASP A 38 21.65 -36.22 7.93
CA ASP A 38 22.96 -36.19 8.56
C ASP A 38 24.02 -35.71 7.56
N ASP A 39 24.51 -34.47 7.75
CA ASP A 39 25.53 -33.82 6.94
C ASP A 39 26.94 -34.26 7.33
N GLY A 40 27.16 -35.58 7.41
CA GLY A 40 28.46 -36.17 7.71
C GLY A 40 28.94 -35.93 9.14
N SER A 41 28.06 -36.03 10.13
CA SER A 41 28.39 -35.85 11.56
C SER A 41 29.40 -36.87 12.09
N GLU A 42 29.91 -36.64 13.30
CA GLU A 42 30.80 -37.56 14.02
C GLU A 42 30.10 -38.84 14.52
N ALA A 43 30.89 -39.86 14.87
CA ALA A 43 30.40 -41.19 15.24
C ALA A 43 29.33 -41.16 16.34
N ALA A 44 29.51 -40.35 17.38
CA ALA A 44 28.55 -40.23 18.48
C ALA A 44 27.18 -39.71 18.01
N THR A 45 27.16 -38.68 17.14
CA THR A 45 25.91 -38.16 16.56
C THR A 45 25.29 -39.19 15.61
N ARG A 46 26.08 -39.90 14.81
CA ARG A 46 25.57 -40.94 13.90
C ARG A 46 24.84 -42.06 14.64
N GLN A 47 25.44 -42.57 15.72
CA GLN A 47 24.85 -43.62 16.55
C GLN A 47 23.54 -43.16 17.19
N GLU A 48 23.47 -41.90 17.64
CA GLU A 48 22.25 -41.37 18.21
C GLU A 48 21.14 -41.19 17.16
N LEU A 49 21.46 -40.71 15.97
CA LEU A 49 20.50 -40.61 14.86
C LEU A 49 20.02 -41.98 14.40
N GLU A 50 20.88 -43.00 14.41
CA GLU A 50 20.52 -44.40 14.15
C GLU A 50 19.51 -44.94 15.16
N ARG A 51 19.80 -44.74 16.44
CA ARG A 51 18.93 -45.15 17.54
C ARG A 51 17.56 -44.49 17.41
N LEU A 52 17.52 -43.17 17.19
CA LEU A 52 16.27 -42.42 17.03
C LEU A 52 15.47 -42.85 15.79
N ALA A 53 16.13 -43.13 14.67
CA ALA A 53 15.47 -43.62 13.46
C ALA A 53 14.87 -45.03 13.65
N ALA A 54 15.51 -45.88 14.46
CA ALA A 54 14.98 -47.21 14.80
C ALA A 54 13.77 -47.13 15.76
N GLU A 55 13.77 -46.15 16.66
CA GLU A 55 12.71 -45.95 17.66
C GLU A 55 11.49 -45.19 17.13
N GLN A 56 11.65 -44.37 16.09
CA GLN A 56 10.60 -43.50 15.56
C GLN A 56 10.24 -43.84 14.11
N PRO A 57 9.15 -44.59 13.86
CA PRO A 57 8.73 -44.98 12.51
C PRO A 57 8.42 -43.81 11.56
N GLN A 58 8.15 -42.63 12.11
CA GLN A 58 7.86 -41.41 11.33
C GLN A 58 9.14 -40.67 10.91
N MET A 59 10.32 -41.10 11.40
CA MET A 59 11.62 -40.52 11.08
C MET A 59 12.29 -41.29 9.93
N THR A 60 12.64 -40.58 8.86
CA THR A 60 13.50 -41.08 7.78
C THR A 60 14.88 -40.45 7.91
N LEU A 61 15.93 -41.27 8.03
CA LEU A 61 17.32 -40.82 8.13
C LEU A 61 18.02 -40.92 6.78
N VAL A 62 18.60 -39.81 6.32
CA VAL A 62 19.40 -39.70 5.09
C VAL A 62 20.80 -39.28 5.47
N ARG A 63 21.83 -39.96 4.94
CA ARG A 63 23.23 -39.68 5.32
C ARG A 63 24.06 -39.19 4.16
N LEU A 64 24.90 -38.19 4.44
CA LEU A 64 25.95 -37.72 3.57
C LEU A 64 27.31 -38.25 4.07
N ALA A 65 28.19 -38.63 3.14
CA ALA A 65 29.48 -39.23 3.50
C ALA A 65 30.42 -38.26 4.24
N GLN A 66 30.30 -36.96 3.95
CA GLN A 66 31.13 -35.89 4.51
C GLN A 66 30.31 -34.60 4.62
N ASN A 67 30.74 -33.68 5.48
CA ASN A 67 30.13 -32.36 5.64
C ASN A 67 30.14 -31.57 4.32
N ALA A 68 28.97 -31.43 3.72
CA ALA A 68 28.74 -30.67 2.50
C ALA A 68 28.14 -29.27 2.80
N GLY A 69 27.60 -29.07 4.00
CA GLY A 69 27.02 -27.84 4.50
C GLY A 69 25.48 -27.87 4.51
N LYS A 70 24.89 -26.98 5.33
CA LYS A 70 23.43 -26.88 5.53
C LYS A 70 22.64 -26.82 4.22
N GLY A 71 23.03 -25.98 3.28
CA GLY A 71 22.33 -25.85 1.99
C GLY A 71 22.36 -27.14 1.17
N ALA A 72 23.49 -27.85 1.17
CA ALA A 72 23.58 -29.15 0.50
C ALA A 72 22.69 -30.20 1.17
N ALA A 73 22.68 -30.24 2.51
CA ALA A 73 21.81 -31.12 3.28
C ALA A 73 20.32 -30.83 3.02
N VAL A 74 19.92 -29.56 2.95
CA VAL A 74 18.53 -29.17 2.64
C VAL A 74 18.14 -29.59 1.22
N ILE A 75 18.97 -29.32 0.21
CA ILE A 75 18.66 -29.76 -1.18
C ILE A 75 18.54 -31.28 -1.26
N ARG A 76 19.46 -32.03 -0.63
CA ARG A 76 19.37 -33.50 -0.57
C ARG A 76 18.10 -33.97 0.11
N GLY A 77 17.71 -33.33 1.21
CA GLY A 77 16.44 -33.60 1.87
C GLY A 77 15.23 -33.31 0.98
N LEU A 78 15.23 -32.20 0.23
CA LEU A 78 14.16 -31.88 -0.72
C LEU A 78 14.06 -32.90 -1.86
N GLU A 79 15.18 -33.44 -2.35
CA GLU A 79 15.20 -34.51 -3.34
C GLU A 79 14.54 -35.78 -2.82
N GLU A 80 14.87 -36.19 -1.59
CA GLU A 80 14.20 -37.35 -0.95
C GLU A 80 12.73 -37.06 -0.68
N CYS A 81 12.38 -35.83 -0.28
CA CYS A 81 11.00 -35.42 -0.11
C CYS A 81 10.20 -35.57 -1.42
N ALA A 82 10.79 -35.16 -2.55
CA ALA A 82 10.18 -35.32 -3.87
C ALA A 82 10.00 -36.79 -4.24
N ARG A 83 10.99 -37.66 -3.97
CA ARG A 83 10.88 -39.12 -4.22
C ARG A 83 9.78 -39.77 -3.38
N ALA A 84 9.61 -39.35 -2.14
CA ALA A 84 8.55 -39.82 -1.25
C ALA A 84 7.16 -39.22 -1.56
N GLY A 85 7.07 -38.32 -2.54
CA GLY A 85 5.82 -37.69 -2.98
C GLY A 85 5.33 -36.55 -2.08
N TYR A 86 6.22 -35.93 -1.30
CA TYR A 86 5.90 -34.73 -0.54
C TYR A 86 5.90 -33.49 -1.42
N THR A 87 4.93 -32.61 -1.16
CA THR A 87 4.73 -31.36 -1.91
C THR A 87 5.46 -30.19 -1.28
N HIS A 88 5.59 -30.21 0.04
CA HIS A 88 6.13 -29.14 0.85
C HIS A 88 7.09 -29.70 1.90
N ALA A 89 8.19 -29.01 2.16
CA ALA A 89 9.14 -29.38 3.19
C ALA A 89 9.35 -28.24 4.18
N LEU A 90 8.99 -28.48 5.44
CA LEU A 90 9.20 -27.56 6.55
C LEU A 90 10.61 -27.78 7.11
N GLN A 91 11.52 -26.86 6.83
CA GLN A 91 12.85 -26.83 7.41
C GLN A 91 12.79 -26.40 8.88
N VAL A 92 13.35 -27.22 9.75
CA VAL A 92 13.56 -26.93 11.18
C VAL A 92 15.04 -27.16 11.49
N ASP A 93 15.68 -26.21 12.17
CA ASP A 93 17.07 -26.36 12.60
C ASP A 93 17.19 -27.35 13.77
N ALA A 94 18.27 -28.14 13.80
CA ALA A 94 18.50 -29.19 14.80
C ALA A 94 18.86 -28.67 16.21
N ASP A 95 19.03 -27.35 16.36
CA ASP A 95 19.40 -26.68 17.62
C ASP A 95 18.20 -26.31 18.52
N GLY A 96 16.97 -26.45 18.01
CA GLY A 96 15.74 -26.20 18.77
C GLY A 96 15.40 -24.72 18.99
N GLN A 97 16.03 -23.79 18.27
CA GLN A 97 15.83 -22.33 18.46
C GLN A 97 14.46 -21.80 17.99
N HIS A 98 13.74 -22.57 17.18
CA HIS A 98 12.47 -22.13 16.57
C HIS A 98 11.27 -22.38 17.48
N ALA A 99 10.32 -21.43 17.44
CA ALA A 99 8.98 -21.61 18.00
C ALA A 99 8.15 -22.54 17.10
N ILE A 100 8.38 -23.85 17.25
CA ILE A 100 7.68 -24.90 16.51
C ILE A 100 6.15 -24.87 16.71
N GLU A 101 5.66 -24.16 17.73
CA GLU A 101 4.23 -23.97 17.98
C GLU A 101 3.56 -23.19 16.83
N ASP A 102 4.34 -22.49 16.00
CA ASP A 102 3.88 -21.81 14.79
C ASP A 102 3.79 -22.72 13.55
N ILE A 103 4.21 -24.00 13.63
CA ILE A 103 4.14 -24.97 12.52
C ILE A 103 2.74 -25.06 11.89
N PRO A 104 1.63 -25.21 12.64
CA PRO A 104 0.30 -25.30 12.05
C PRO A 104 -0.07 -24.06 11.22
N LYS A 105 0.35 -22.87 11.67
CA LYS A 105 0.12 -21.61 10.94
C LYS A 105 0.95 -21.55 9.66
N MET A 106 2.21 -21.98 9.72
CA MET A 106 3.07 -22.03 8.54
C MET A 106 2.53 -23.01 7.48
N LEU A 107 2.07 -24.18 7.89
CA LEU A 107 1.48 -25.16 6.98
C LEU A 107 0.16 -24.68 6.38
N ALA A 108 -0.71 -24.03 7.17
CA ALA A 108 -1.94 -23.43 6.65
C ALA A 108 -1.65 -22.34 5.60
N LEU A 109 -0.59 -21.56 5.77
CA LEU A 109 -0.15 -20.58 4.77
C LEU A 109 0.42 -21.26 3.51
N ALA A 110 1.18 -22.34 3.68
CA ALA A 110 1.72 -23.11 2.56
C ALA A 110 0.60 -23.77 1.74
N GLU A 111 -0.44 -24.28 2.39
CA GLU A 111 -1.60 -24.85 1.72
C GLU A 111 -2.38 -23.81 0.91
N ARG A 112 -2.56 -22.60 1.44
CA ARG A 112 -3.19 -21.47 0.73
C ARG A 112 -2.34 -20.90 -0.40
N HIS A 113 -1.02 -21.07 -0.32
CA HIS A 113 -0.06 -20.52 -1.27
C HIS A 113 0.94 -21.60 -1.72
N PRO A 114 0.49 -22.61 -2.50
CA PRO A 114 1.26 -23.83 -2.78
C PRO A 114 2.56 -23.62 -3.58
N ASP A 115 2.68 -22.48 -4.28
CA ASP A 115 3.89 -22.11 -5.03
C ASP A 115 4.79 -21.13 -4.27
N ALA A 116 4.38 -20.68 -3.07
CA ALA A 116 5.12 -19.68 -2.30
C ALA A 116 6.10 -20.32 -1.31
N LEU A 117 7.22 -19.64 -1.08
CA LEU A 117 8.10 -19.93 0.05
C LEU A 117 7.52 -19.29 1.31
N ILE A 118 7.16 -20.08 2.31
CA ILE A 118 6.72 -19.54 3.61
C ILE A 118 7.93 -19.42 4.52
N SER A 119 8.17 -18.26 5.12
CA SER A 119 9.31 -18.04 6.01
C SER A 119 8.88 -17.42 7.32
N GLY A 120 9.53 -17.84 8.41
CA GLY A 120 9.48 -17.12 9.67
C GLY A 120 10.05 -15.71 9.52
N GLN A 121 9.37 -14.73 10.09
CA GLN A 121 9.90 -13.39 10.37
C GLN A 121 10.23 -13.34 11.86
N PRO A 122 11.52 -13.39 12.24
CA PRO A 122 11.92 -13.45 13.63
C PRO A 122 11.52 -12.17 14.37
N VAL A 123 10.79 -12.34 15.46
CA VAL A 123 10.48 -11.29 16.46
C VAL A 123 11.44 -11.51 17.62
N TYR A 124 12.40 -10.59 17.75
CA TYR A 124 13.46 -10.66 18.75
C TYR A 124 13.02 -10.07 20.09
N ASP A 125 13.55 -10.64 21.16
CA ASP A 125 13.58 -10.04 22.50
C ASP A 125 14.94 -9.39 22.78
N ASP A 126 15.14 -8.89 23.99
CA ASP A 126 16.37 -8.19 24.40
C ASP A 126 17.62 -9.10 24.46
N SER A 127 17.47 -10.42 24.23
CA SER A 127 18.58 -11.40 24.29
C SER A 127 19.47 -11.42 23.04
N ILE A 128 19.06 -10.75 21.95
CA ILE A 128 19.82 -10.78 20.69
C ILE A 128 21.14 -9.97 20.76
N PRO A 129 22.28 -10.55 20.33
CA PRO A 129 23.52 -9.79 20.15
C PRO A 129 23.38 -8.70 19.07
N ARG A 130 23.74 -7.45 19.41
CA ARG A 130 23.63 -6.29 18.49
C ARG A 130 24.35 -6.50 17.15
N SER A 131 25.48 -7.21 17.13
CA SER A 131 26.22 -7.54 15.90
C SER A 131 25.40 -8.39 14.92
N ARG A 132 24.60 -9.34 15.41
CA ARG A 132 23.68 -10.15 14.58
C ARG A 132 22.52 -9.33 14.04
N LEU A 133 22.02 -8.37 14.82
CA LEU A 133 20.97 -7.45 14.38
C LEU A 133 21.45 -6.56 13.21
N TYR A 134 22.64 -5.97 13.33
CA TYR A 134 23.22 -5.14 12.26
C TYR A 134 23.57 -5.97 11.02
N GLY A 135 24.17 -7.16 11.19
CA GLY A 135 24.48 -8.05 10.07
C GLY A 135 23.25 -8.44 9.26
N ARG A 136 22.15 -8.83 9.95
CA ARG A 136 20.86 -9.13 9.30
C ARG A 136 20.29 -7.93 8.56
N TRP A 137 20.35 -6.74 9.16
CA TRP A 137 19.86 -5.52 8.53
C TRP A 137 20.63 -5.19 7.24
N VAL A 138 21.96 -5.37 7.22
CA VAL A 138 22.76 -5.20 6.01
C VAL A 138 22.33 -6.18 4.92
N THR A 139 22.13 -7.46 5.27
CA THR A 139 21.62 -8.47 4.34
C THR A 139 20.22 -8.11 3.80
N HIS A 140 19.31 -7.58 4.64
CA HIS A 140 18.00 -7.10 4.16
C HIS A 140 18.13 -6.03 3.09
N VAL A 141 19.02 -5.06 3.30
CA VAL A 141 19.27 -3.98 2.32
C VAL A 141 19.75 -4.55 0.99
N TRP A 142 20.70 -5.47 1.01
CA TRP A 142 21.20 -6.12 -0.21
C TRP A 142 20.13 -6.94 -0.92
N VAL A 143 19.34 -7.72 -0.19
CA VAL A 143 18.21 -8.47 -0.76
C VAL A 143 17.20 -7.55 -1.42
N TRP A 144 16.91 -6.39 -0.84
CA TRP A 144 16.02 -5.40 -1.45
C TRP A 144 16.57 -4.81 -2.75
N ILE A 145 17.89 -4.62 -2.81
CA ILE A 145 18.59 -4.19 -4.03
C ILE A 145 18.46 -5.30 -5.08
N GLU A 146 18.86 -6.53 -4.74
CA GLU A 146 18.90 -7.70 -5.63
C GLU A 146 17.54 -8.10 -6.20
N THR A 147 16.47 -7.85 -5.44
CA THR A 147 15.10 -8.17 -5.86
C THR A 147 14.34 -6.95 -6.37
N LEU A 148 14.89 -5.75 -6.21
CA LEU A 148 14.18 -4.49 -6.40
C LEU A 148 12.82 -4.50 -5.68
N SER A 149 12.74 -5.07 -4.48
CA SER A 149 11.48 -5.30 -3.76
C SER A 149 11.66 -5.21 -2.24
N LEU A 150 10.68 -4.61 -1.56
CA LEU A 150 10.61 -4.56 -0.08
C LEU A 150 9.70 -5.66 0.49
N GLN A 151 9.26 -6.60 -0.35
CA GLN A 151 8.39 -7.70 0.05
C GLN A 151 9.14 -8.76 0.87
N LEU A 152 10.42 -8.98 0.59
CA LEU A 152 11.25 -9.88 1.39
C LEU A 152 11.63 -9.22 2.71
N LYS A 153 11.07 -9.74 3.82
CA LYS A 153 11.22 -9.16 5.16
C LYS A 153 12.46 -9.67 5.89
N ASP A 154 12.71 -10.98 5.86
CA ASP A 154 13.92 -11.59 6.42
C ASP A 154 14.34 -12.80 5.58
N SER A 155 15.57 -12.78 5.06
CA SER A 155 16.10 -13.86 4.20
C SER A 155 17.06 -14.81 4.93
N MET A 156 17.23 -14.66 6.24
CA MET A 156 18.22 -15.41 7.02
C MET A 156 17.58 -16.35 8.05
N CYS A 157 16.28 -16.25 8.30
CA CYS A 157 15.56 -17.19 9.15
C CYS A 157 15.51 -18.57 8.48
N GLY A 158 15.99 -19.61 9.19
CA GLY A 158 16.00 -20.99 8.71
C GLY A 158 14.67 -21.72 8.86
N PHE A 159 13.69 -21.15 9.56
CA PHE A 159 12.37 -21.75 9.77
C PHE A 159 11.45 -21.44 8.58
N ARG A 160 11.31 -22.42 7.68
CA ARG A 160 10.70 -22.19 6.36
C ARG A 160 9.95 -23.40 5.83
N VAL A 161 8.89 -23.16 5.07
CA VAL A 161 8.25 -24.18 4.24
C VAL A 161 8.62 -23.94 2.78
N TYR A 162 9.38 -24.88 2.22
CA TYR A 162 9.77 -24.89 0.82
C TYR A 162 8.72 -25.60 -0.02
N PRO A 163 8.22 -24.99 -1.12
CA PRO A 163 7.51 -25.73 -2.13
C PRO A 163 8.55 -26.61 -2.87
N VAL A 164 8.42 -27.94 -2.75
CA VAL A 164 9.48 -28.89 -3.14
C VAL A 164 9.77 -28.79 -4.64
N SER A 165 8.74 -28.83 -5.48
CA SER A 165 8.91 -28.80 -6.93
C SER A 165 9.53 -27.49 -7.47
N PRO A 166 9.04 -26.28 -7.12
CA PRO A 166 9.72 -25.05 -7.49
C PRO A 166 11.16 -24.97 -7.01
N THR A 167 11.44 -25.39 -5.77
CA THR A 167 12.79 -25.30 -5.19
C THR A 167 13.79 -26.23 -5.89
N LEU A 168 13.38 -27.46 -6.21
CA LEU A 168 14.24 -28.38 -6.97
C LEU A 168 14.44 -27.95 -8.43
N ARG A 169 13.41 -27.37 -9.07
CA ARG A 169 13.57 -26.78 -10.42
C ARG A 169 14.59 -25.65 -10.43
N LEU A 170 14.66 -24.86 -9.36
CA LEU A 170 15.70 -23.85 -9.20
C LEU A 170 17.08 -24.51 -9.03
N ALA A 171 17.21 -25.47 -8.11
CA ALA A 171 18.48 -26.14 -7.82
C ALA A 171 19.06 -26.89 -9.05
N ALA A 172 18.20 -27.39 -9.95
CA ALA A 172 18.62 -28.03 -11.19
C ALA A 172 19.20 -27.07 -12.24
N ARG A 173 18.86 -25.78 -12.16
CA ARG A 173 19.28 -24.75 -13.15
C ARG A 173 20.43 -23.89 -12.66
N GLU A 174 20.57 -23.73 -11.36
CA GLU A 174 21.45 -22.74 -10.75
C GLU A 174 22.25 -23.37 -9.61
N THR A 175 23.55 -23.07 -9.56
CA THR A 175 24.40 -23.51 -8.45
C THR A 175 24.16 -22.64 -7.21
N LEU A 176 23.34 -23.16 -6.30
CA LEU A 176 23.02 -22.55 -5.01
C LEU A 176 24.18 -22.70 -4.01
N GLY A 177 24.26 -21.76 -3.07
CA GLY A 177 25.14 -21.81 -1.91
C GLY A 177 24.96 -23.09 -1.11
N LYS A 178 26.05 -23.62 -0.56
CA LYS A 178 26.03 -24.91 0.15
C LYS A 178 25.97 -24.75 1.67
N ARG A 179 26.19 -23.54 2.20
CA ARG A 179 26.34 -23.29 3.63
C ARG A 179 25.35 -22.19 4.07
N MET A 180 25.77 -21.27 4.93
CA MET A 180 24.91 -20.23 5.53
C MET A 180 24.37 -19.20 4.51
N ASP A 181 25.01 -19.11 3.34
CA ASP A 181 24.59 -18.31 2.19
C ASP A 181 23.33 -18.89 1.50
N PHE A 182 23.07 -20.20 1.64
CA PHE A 182 21.96 -20.88 0.98
C PHE A 182 20.59 -20.25 1.24
N ASP A 183 20.26 -20.00 2.52
CA ASP A 183 18.93 -19.52 2.91
C ASP A 183 18.60 -18.19 2.23
N THR A 184 19.56 -17.26 2.12
CA THR A 184 19.31 -16.00 1.41
C THR A 184 19.26 -16.22 -0.10
N GLU A 185 20.21 -16.96 -0.67
CA GLU A 185 20.31 -17.14 -2.12
C GLU A 185 19.08 -17.84 -2.72
N VAL A 186 18.59 -18.91 -2.08
CA VAL A 186 17.44 -19.67 -2.56
C VAL A 186 16.17 -18.81 -2.58
N MET A 187 15.97 -17.96 -1.57
CA MET A 187 14.82 -17.05 -1.50
C MET A 187 14.87 -15.99 -2.61
N VAL A 188 16.02 -15.36 -2.83
CA VAL A 188 16.20 -14.34 -3.87
C VAL A 188 16.01 -14.95 -5.27
N ARG A 189 16.57 -16.13 -5.52
CA ARG A 189 16.47 -16.77 -6.83
C ARG A 189 15.09 -17.36 -7.11
N LEU A 190 14.40 -17.91 -6.10
CA LEU A 190 12.98 -18.27 -6.23
C LEU A 190 12.14 -17.04 -6.57
N TYR A 191 12.43 -15.91 -5.91
CA TYR A 191 11.80 -14.64 -6.27
C TYR A 191 12.08 -14.26 -7.72
N TRP A 192 13.31 -14.38 -8.23
CA TRP A 192 13.59 -14.12 -9.64
C TRP A 192 12.87 -15.07 -10.62
N GLN A 193 12.49 -16.27 -10.19
CA GLN A 193 11.71 -17.23 -10.99
C GLN A 193 10.20 -17.00 -10.97
N GLY A 194 9.71 -16.04 -10.19
CA GLY A 194 8.29 -15.72 -10.12
C GLY A 194 7.56 -16.27 -8.90
N ASN A 195 8.23 -17.06 -8.04
CA ASN A 195 7.66 -17.52 -6.77
C ASN A 195 7.61 -16.39 -5.74
N THR A 196 6.51 -16.28 -5.00
CA THR A 196 6.35 -15.29 -3.93
C THR A 196 6.89 -15.83 -2.61
N SER A 197 7.15 -14.93 -1.65
CA SER A 197 7.46 -15.32 -0.28
C SER A 197 6.45 -14.71 0.68
N VAL A 198 5.94 -15.52 1.59
CA VAL A 198 4.97 -15.11 2.62
C VAL A 198 5.64 -15.24 3.97
N PHE A 199 5.45 -14.24 4.84
CA PHE A 199 6.12 -14.15 6.12
C PHE A 199 5.14 -14.33 7.27
N LEU A 200 5.52 -15.17 8.24
CA LEU A 200 4.80 -15.35 9.50
C LEU A 200 5.68 -14.82 10.66
N PRO A 201 5.22 -13.83 11.44
CA PRO A 201 5.92 -13.42 12.65
C PRO A 201 6.06 -14.60 13.62
N THR A 202 7.29 -14.98 13.95
CA THR A 202 7.64 -16.12 14.83
C THR A 202 8.64 -15.67 15.87
N ARG A 203 8.54 -16.19 17.09
CA ARG A 203 9.57 -15.96 18.11
C ARG A 203 10.79 -16.84 17.81
N VAL A 204 11.98 -16.32 18.13
CA VAL A 204 13.24 -17.06 18.05
C VAL A 204 13.95 -16.87 19.38
N THR A 205 14.30 -17.98 20.04
CA THR A 205 14.99 -17.96 21.32
C THR A 205 16.46 -18.32 21.13
N TYR A 206 17.37 -17.52 21.70
CA TYR A 206 18.80 -17.81 21.70
C TYR A 206 19.21 -18.44 23.05
N PRO A 207 19.37 -19.78 23.12
CA PRO A 207 19.84 -20.42 24.35
C PRO A 207 21.28 -20.00 24.68
N GLN A 208 21.57 -19.81 25.98
CA GLN A 208 22.89 -19.35 26.46
C GLN A 208 24.03 -20.34 26.12
N ASP A 209 23.72 -21.63 25.98
CA ASP A 209 24.67 -22.71 25.64
C ASP A 209 24.56 -23.20 24.18
N GLY A 210 23.97 -22.39 23.29
CA GLY A 210 23.75 -22.77 21.89
C GLY A 210 25.05 -22.96 21.11
N LEU A 211 25.33 -24.18 20.62
CA LEU A 211 26.41 -24.47 19.69
C LEU A 211 26.12 -23.81 18.33
N SER A 212 26.74 -22.65 18.09
CA SER A 212 26.63 -21.93 16.81
C SER A 212 27.81 -22.26 15.91
N HIS A 213 27.63 -23.11 14.90
CA HIS A 213 28.65 -23.42 13.87
C HIS A 213 28.91 -22.28 12.85
N PHE A 214 28.67 -21.03 13.24
CA PHE A 214 28.90 -19.86 12.40
C PHE A 214 30.35 -19.37 12.52
N ASP A 215 31.12 -19.46 11.44
CA ASP A 215 32.48 -18.93 11.37
C ASP A 215 32.41 -17.46 10.92
N ALA A 216 32.62 -16.55 11.88
CA ALA A 216 32.43 -15.11 11.67
C ALA A 216 33.26 -14.52 10.51
N LEU A 217 34.39 -15.11 10.15
CA LEU A 217 35.19 -14.63 9.02
C LEU A 217 34.73 -15.27 7.72
N LYS A 218 34.73 -16.61 7.67
CA LYS A 218 34.48 -17.35 6.42
C LYS A 218 33.04 -17.22 5.95
N ASP A 219 32.07 -17.19 6.86
CA ASP A 219 30.66 -17.08 6.48
C ASP A 219 30.30 -15.66 6.05
N ASN A 220 30.88 -14.62 6.65
CA ASN A 220 30.69 -13.25 6.17
C ASN A 220 31.29 -13.03 4.78
N VAL A 221 32.46 -13.64 4.48
CA VAL A 221 33.03 -13.61 3.11
C VAL A 221 32.11 -14.32 2.12
N ARG A 222 31.58 -15.50 2.48
CA ARG A 222 30.63 -16.24 1.61
C ARG A 222 29.35 -15.45 1.34
N ILE A 223 28.75 -14.88 2.39
CA ILE A 223 27.56 -14.02 2.28
C ILE A 223 27.85 -12.81 1.38
N SER A 224 29.02 -12.18 1.54
CA SER A 224 29.41 -11.03 0.71
C SER A 224 29.60 -11.41 -0.77
N LEU A 225 30.25 -12.55 -1.04
CA LEU A 225 30.42 -13.08 -2.40
C LEU A 225 29.08 -13.49 -3.02
N MET A 226 28.17 -14.07 -2.24
CA MET A 226 26.82 -14.41 -2.64
C MET A 226 26.06 -13.14 -3.05
N HIS A 227 26.03 -12.10 -2.22
CA HIS A 227 25.39 -10.82 -2.56
C HIS A 227 26.01 -10.18 -3.80
N THR A 228 27.34 -10.24 -3.94
CA THR A 228 28.02 -9.76 -5.16
C THR A 228 27.52 -10.50 -6.41
N ARG A 229 27.43 -11.84 -6.36
CA ARG A 229 26.89 -12.66 -7.46
C ARG A 229 25.42 -12.33 -7.73
N LEU A 230 24.61 -12.14 -6.70
CA LEU A 230 23.20 -11.80 -6.84
C LEU A 230 23.01 -10.39 -7.44
N PHE A 231 23.84 -9.43 -7.04
CA PHE A 231 23.83 -8.08 -7.60
C PHE A 231 24.13 -8.06 -9.11
N PHE A 232 25.17 -8.76 -9.56
CA PHE A 232 25.43 -8.83 -11.00
C PHE A 232 24.39 -9.70 -11.73
N GLY A 233 23.85 -10.72 -11.06
CA GLY A 233 22.78 -11.58 -11.59
C GLY A 233 21.43 -10.86 -11.76
N MET A 234 21.13 -9.84 -10.96
CA MET A 234 19.89 -9.06 -11.11
C MET A 234 19.91 -8.13 -12.31
N LEU A 235 21.08 -7.64 -12.76
CA LEU A 235 21.19 -6.64 -13.83
C LEU A 235 20.44 -7.03 -15.13
N PRO A 236 20.63 -8.22 -15.72
CA PRO A 236 19.86 -8.64 -16.89
C PRO A 236 18.37 -8.89 -16.59
N ARG A 237 18.01 -9.05 -15.32
CA ARG A 237 16.65 -9.34 -14.84
C ARG A 237 15.88 -8.07 -14.43
N ILE A 238 16.52 -6.90 -14.40
CA ILE A 238 15.91 -5.61 -14.03
C ILE A 238 14.57 -5.37 -14.75
N PRO A 239 14.44 -5.55 -16.09
CA PRO A 239 13.15 -5.33 -16.75
C PRO A 239 12.06 -6.24 -16.17
N GLY A 240 12.32 -7.54 -16.06
CA GLY A 240 11.37 -8.52 -15.51
C GLY A 240 10.99 -8.23 -14.04
N LEU A 241 11.96 -7.87 -13.21
CA LEU A 241 11.74 -7.51 -11.80
C LEU A 241 10.91 -6.23 -11.65
N LEU A 242 11.11 -5.24 -12.54
CA LEU A 242 10.31 -4.01 -12.59
C LEU A 242 8.89 -4.26 -13.12
N PHE A 243 8.70 -5.17 -14.09
CA PHE A 243 7.37 -5.52 -14.60
C PHE A 243 6.59 -6.42 -13.64
N ARG A 244 7.26 -7.21 -12.79
CA ARG A 244 6.62 -8.02 -11.74
C ARG A 244 5.91 -7.17 -10.67
N ARG A 245 6.31 -5.90 -10.49
CA ARG A 245 5.64 -4.92 -9.60
C ARG A 245 4.22 -4.51 -10.06
N ARG A 246 3.64 -5.10 -11.10
CA ARG A 246 2.33 -4.69 -11.65
C ARG A 246 1.08 -5.38 -11.07
N GLY A 247 1.22 -6.30 -10.13
CA GLY A 247 0.08 -7.04 -9.56
C GLY A 247 -0.47 -6.56 -8.21
N GLN A 248 0.03 -5.46 -7.62
CA GLN A 248 -0.50 -4.94 -6.36
C GLN A 248 -1.30 -3.66 -6.58
N HIS A 249 -2.60 -3.78 -6.33
CA HIS A 249 -3.59 -2.70 -6.27
C HIS A 249 -3.06 -1.52 -5.46
N TRP A 250 -3.37 -0.30 -5.90
CA TRP A 250 -2.97 0.98 -5.30
C TRP A 250 -3.24 1.11 -3.78
N ALA A 251 -4.05 0.20 -3.21
CA ALA A 251 -4.46 0.15 -1.81
C ALA A 251 -3.49 -0.65 -0.89
N GLN A 252 -2.47 -1.33 -1.44
CA GLN A 252 -1.47 -2.08 -0.65
C GLN A 252 -0.03 -1.62 -0.93
N GLN A 253 0.16 -0.46 -1.56
CA GLN A 253 1.48 0.17 -1.55
C GLN A 253 1.79 0.64 -0.12
N ASP A 254 2.60 -0.14 0.60
CA ASP A 254 3.41 0.42 1.68
C ASP A 254 4.24 1.55 1.07
N GLU A 255 3.80 2.78 1.34
CA GLU A 255 4.40 4.02 0.86
C GLU A 255 5.93 3.99 1.03
N VAL A 256 6.64 3.96 -0.10
CA VAL A 256 8.10 4.00 -0.18
C VAL A 256 8.61 5.25 0.55
N LYS A 257 9.36 5.07 1.64
CA LYS A 257 10.35 6.00 2.27
C LYS A 257 10.17 7.53 2.06
N GLY A 258 8.95 8.06 2.05
CA GLY A 258 8.66 9.44 1.63
C GLY A 258 8.84 10.52 2.72
N LEU A 259 8.98 10.15 3.99
CA LEU A 259 8.99 11.12 5.10
C LEU A 259 10.22 12.03 5.09
N TRP A 260 11.41 11.52 4.75
CA TRP A 260 12.63 12.33 4.73
C TRP A 260 12.64 13.31 3.55
N GLY A 261 12.25 12.85 2.36
CA GLY A 261 12.11 13.72 1.18
C GLY A 261 11.07 14.83 1.42
N MET A 262 9.91 14.50 1.98
CA MET A 262 8.90 15.49 2.34
C MET A 262 9.42 16.49 3.39
N ARG A 263 10.09 16.04 4.46
CA ARG A 263 10.71 16.93 5.46
C ARG A 263 11.80 17.84 4.88
N LEU A 264 12.62 17.33 3.96
CA LEU A 264 13.62 18.12 3.25
C LEU A 264 12.97 19.22 2.41
N MET A 265 11.96 18.86 1.61
CA MET A 265 11.21 19.85 0.82
C MET A 265 10.60 20.94 1.72
N LEU A 266 10.08 20.55 2.89
CA LEU A 266 9.52 21.50 3.85
C LEU A 266 10.57 22.43 4.46
N ARG A 267 11.76 21.93 4.81
CA ARG A 267 12.87 22.79 5.27
C ARG A 267 13.32 23.77 4.19
N VAL A 268 13.38 23.32 2.93
CA VAL A 268 13.69 24.19 1.78
C VAL A 268 12.67 25.31 1.66
N TRP A 269 11.38 25.01 1.83
CA TRP A 269 10.34 26.04 1.82
C TRP A 269 10.46 27.02 2.99
N GLN A 270 10.77 26.54 4.19
CA GLN A 270 10.96 27.39 5.37
C GLN A 270 12.15 28.35 5.21
N LEU A 271 13.24 27.89 4.61
CA LEU A 271 14.48 28.67 4.49
C LEU A 271 14.53 29.55 3.23
N LEU A 272 14.02 29.07 2.11
CA LEU A 272 14.18 29.70 0.78
C LEU A 272 12.86 30.18 0.17
N GLY A 273 11.73 29.96 0.85
CA GLY A 273 10.42 30.43 0.44
C GLY A 273 9.80 29.65 -0.73
N ARG A 274 8.61 30.12 -1.14
CA ARG A 274 7.72 29.40 -2.08
C ARG A 274 8.34 29.16 -3.47
N ARG A 275 9.12 30.13 -3.98
CA ARG A 275 9.72 30.04 -5.32
C ARG A 275 10.75 28.91 -5.42
N ALA A 276 11.61 28.77 -4.42
CA ALA A 276 12.62 27.71 -4.36
C ALA A 276 11.98 26.32 -4.29
N PHE A 277 10.90 26.18 -3.51
CA PHE A 277 10.15 24.94 -3.47
C PHE A 277 9.52 24.61 -4.83
N THR A 278 8.92 25.58 -5.52
CA THR A 278 8.33 25.35 -6.85
C THR A 278 9.38 24.86 -7.85
N VAL A 279 10.61 25.39 -7.80
CA VAL A 279 11.72 24.90 -8.64
C VAL A 279 12.08 23.45 -8.28
N LEU A 280 12.14 23.11 -6.99
CA LEU A 280 12.42 21.74 -6.54
C LEU A 280 11.30 20.76 -6.87
N LEU A 281 10.06 21.24 -6.99
CA LEU A 281 8.90 20.43 -7.37
C LEU A 281 8.97 19.93 -8.82
N TRP A 282 9.59 20.69 -9.73
CA TRP A 282 9.72 20.30 -11.14
C TRP A 282 10.38 18.93 -11.35
N PRO A 283 11.59 18.64 -10.85
CA PRO A 283 12.22 17.33 -11.03
C PRO A 283 11.45 16.21 -10.31
N VAL A 284 10.88 16.48 -9.13
CA VAL A 284 10.08 15.51 -8.38
C VAL A 284 8.84 15.08 -9.17
N ILE A 285 8.10 16.05 -9.73
CA ILE A 285 6.93 15.79 -10.56
C ILE A 285 7.33 15.17 -11.90
N GLY A 286 8.47 15.57 -12.48
CA GLY A 286 9.01 14.95 -13.69
C GLY A 286 9.24 13.45 -13.52
N VAL A 287 9.93 13.05 -12.45
CA VAL A 287 10.15 11.63 -12.12
C VAL A 287 8.83 10.92 -11.84
N TYR A 288 7.94 11.52 -11.04
CA TYR A 288 6.64 10.91 -10.73
C TYR A 288 5.78 10.74 -11.99
N TRP A 289 5.73 11.72 -12.87
CA TRP A 289 5.02 11.66 -14.14
C TRP A 289 5.58 10.58 -15.08
N LEU A 290 6.90 10.33 -15.05
CA LEU A 290 7.52 9.25 -15.83
C LEU A 290 7.12 7.85 -15.31
N ILE A 291 7.07 7.68 -13.98
CA ILE A 291 6.83 6.41 -13.31
C ILE A 291 5.33 6.07 -13.19
N ALA A 292 4.48 7.05 -12.90
CA ALA A 292 3.05 6.88 -12.60
C ALA A 292 2.21 6.68 -13.86
N ARG A 293 2.45 5.58 -14.59
CA ARG A 293 1.80 5.29 -15.88
C ARG A 293 0.25 5.33 -15.83
N PRO A 294 -0.44 4.71 -14.85
CA PRO A 294 -1.90 4.74 -14.81
C PRO A 294 -2.45 6.16 -14.61
N ALA A 295 -1.90 6.89 -13.64
CA ALA A 295 -2.26 8.29 -13.37
C ALA A 295 -1.97 9.21 -14.56
N ARG A 296 -0.84 9.01 -15.24
CA ARG A 296 -0.50 9.73 -16.47
C ARG A 296 -1.49 9.43 -17.59
N GLN A 297 -1.91 8.18 -17.75
CA GLN A 297 -2.87 7.79 -18.77
C GLN A 297 -4.25 8.40 -18.51
N ALA A 298 -4.75 8.31 -17.28
CA ALA A 298 -6.00 8.97 -16.87
C ALA A 298 -5.94 10.49 -17.10
N SER A 299 -4.84 11.14 -16.71
CA SER A 299 -4.59 12.56 -16.95
C SER A 299 -4.58 12.89 -18.45
N ARG A 300 -3.96 12.06 -19.30
CA ARG A 300 -3.97 12.25 -20.77
C ARG A 300 -5.37 12.10 -21.35
N GLN A 301 -6.14 11.12 -20.90
CA GLN A 301 -7.53 10.90 -21.33
C GLN A 301 -8.42 12.08 -20.94
N TRP A 302 -8.32 12.57 -19.70
CA TRP A 302 -9.01 13.79 -19.25
C TRP A 302 -8.69 14.97 -20.16
N ILE A 303 -7.41 15.25 -20.38
CA ILE A 303 -6.97 16.38 -21.21
C ILE A 303 -7.46 16.24 -22.66
N ALA A 304 -7.46 15.03 -23.21
CA ALA A 304 -7.99 14.78 -24.55
C ALA A 304 -9.49 15.07 -24.62
N ARG A 305 -10.28 14.60 -23.64
CA ARG A 305 -11.73 14.86 -23.54
C ARG A 305 -12.01 16.37 -23.43
N VAL A 306 -11.33 17.07 -22.53
CA VAL A 306 -11.47 18.53 -22.38
C VAL A 306 -11.18 19.25 -23.69
N LYS A 307 -10.09 18.90 -24.38
CA LYS A 307 -9.74 19.53 -25.67
C LYS A 307 -10.85 19.32 -26.71
N GLN A 308 -11.40 18.11 -26.79
CA GLN A 308 -12.50 17.79 -27.69
C GLN A 308 -13.75 18.63 -27.37
N VAL A 309 -14.14 18.75 -26.10
CA VAL A 309 -15.31 19.56 -25.71
C VAL A 309 -15.07 21.05 -25.95
N LEU A 310 -13.86 21.57 -25.64
CA LEU A 310 -13.51 22.97 -25.94
C LEU A 310 -13.59 23.27 -27.43
N MET A 311 -13.07 22.38 -28.28
CA MET A 311 -13.17 22.50 -29.74
C MET A 311 -14.61 22.47 -30.22
N GLN A 312 -15.42 21.54 -29.72
CA GLN A 312 -16.86 21.44 -30.07
C GLN A 312 -17.65 22.68 -29.66
N ARG A 313 -17.27 23.34 -28.56
CA ARG A 313 -17.90 24.57 -28.05
C ARG A 313 -17.29 25.86 -28.60
N ASN A 314 -16.38 25.79 -29.56
CA ASN A 314 -15.63 26.93 -30.10
C ASN A 314 -14.95 27.79 -29.01
N MET A 315 -14.47 27.14 -27.94
CA MET A 315 -13.76 27.80 -26.85
C MET A 315 -12.24 27.70 -27.04
N PRO A 316 -11.45 28.71 -26.62
CA PRO A 316 -10.00 28.67 -26.77
C PRO A 316 -9.37 27.56 -25.93
N VAL A 317 -8.47 26.78 -26.55
CA VAL A 317 -7.69 25.74 -25.86
C VAL A 317 -6.45 26.38 -25.23
N PRO A 318 -6.24 26.25 -23.90
CA PRO A 318 -5.05 26.80 -23.25
C PRO A 318 -3.75 26.18 -23.79
N ALA A 319 -2.74 27.01 -24.05
CA ALA A 319 -1.46 26.57 -24.66
C ALA A 319 -0.74 25.47 -23.85
N HIS A 320 -0.82 25.54 -22.52
CA HIS A 320 -0.16 24.59 -21.61
C HIS A 320 -1.08 23.44 -21.15
N LEU A 321 -2.18 23.17 -21.87
CA LEU A 321 -3.10 22.10 -21.53
C LEU A 321 -2.52 20.71 -21.89
N ASN A 322 -1.68 20.18 -20.99
CA ASN A 322 -1.10 18.85 -21.12
C ASN A 322 -1.01 18.13 -19.76
N SER A 323 -0.77 16.82 -19.82
CA SER A 323 -0.70 15.96 -18.64
C SER A 323 0.40 16.36 -17.67
N PHE A 324 1.56 16.84 -18.14
CA PHE A 324 2.64 17.26 -17.25
C PHE A 324 2.24 18.51 -16.43
N PHE A 325 1.67 19.53 -17.07
CA PHE A 325 1.18 20.71 -16.36
C PHE A 325 -0.01 20.40 -15.43
N HIS A 326 -0.81 19.38 -15.74
CA HIS A 326 -1.85 18.90 -14.83
C HIS A 326 -1.24 18.34 -13.53
N PHE A 327 -0.19 17.53 -13.62
CA PHE A 327 0.54 17.06 -12.43
C PHE A 327 1.21 18.22 -11.68
N MET A 328 1.86 19.15 -12.41
CA MET A 328 2.45 20.36 -11.80
C MET A 328 1.40 21.19 -11.06
N ARG A 329 0.18 21.29 -11.60
CA ARG A 329 -0.90 22.03 -10.95
C ARG A 329 -1.37 21.33 -9.67
N PHE A 330 -1.49 20.01 -9.69
CA PHE A 330 -1.77 19.22 -8.48
C PHE A 330 -0.73 19.46 -7.38
N GLY A 331 0.57 19.41 -7.70
CA GLY A 331 1.62 19.70 -6.72
C GLY A 331 1.58 21.14 -6.19
N ASN A 332 1.28 22.12 -7.05
CA ASN A 332 1.09 23.50 -6.62
C ASN A 332 -0.15 23.70 -5.74
N ALA A 333 -1.26 23.00 -6.02
CA ALA A 333 -2.45 23.03 -5.16
C ALA A 333 -2.16 22.42 -3.78
N MET A 334 -1.35 21.37 -3.71
CA MET A 334 -0.89 20.83 -2.43
C MET A 334 -0.08 21.87 -1.63
N LEU A 335 0.73 22.69 -2.29
CA LEU A 335 1.44 23.79 -1.64
C LEU A 335 0.51 24.89 -1.16
N ASP A 336 -0.47 25.27 -1.99
CA ASP A 336 -1.48 26.27 -1.65
C ASP A 336 -2.21 25.87 -0.35
N LYS A 337 -2.56 24.59 -0.19
CA LYS A 337 -3.13 24.05 1.07
C LYS A 337 -2.22 24.21 2.28
N VAL A 338 -0.92 23.91 2.17
CA VAL A 338 -0.03 24.06 3.32
C VAL A 338 0.19 25.54 3.65
N ALA A 339 0.32 26.38 2.62
CA ALA A 339 0.46 27.83 2.76
C ALA A 339 -0.78 28.47 3.40
N SER A 340 -1.99 28.00 3.05
CA SER A 340 -3.23 28.50 3.65
C SER A 340 -3.29 28.23 5.14
N TRP A 341 -2.95 27.01 5.58
CA TRP A 341 -2.99 26.66 7.01
C TRP A 341 -1.92 27.35 7.86
N ARG A 342 -0.84 27.83 7.25
CA ARG A 342 0.17 28.66 7.91
C ARG A 342 -0.18 30.15 7.92
N GLY A 343 -1.32 30.54 7.36
CA GLY A 343 -1.74 31.94 7.24
C GLY A 343 -0.91 32.76 6.24
N GLU A 344 -0.16 32.12 5.34
CA GLU A 344 0.64 32.81 4.32
C GLU A 344 -0.25 33.36 3.20
N LEU A 345 -1.35 32.67 2.88
CA LEU A 345 -2.38 33.16 1.96
C LEU A 345 -3.33 34.10 2.68
N LYS A 346 -3.72 35.20 2.02
CA LYS A 346 -4.68 36.17 2.56
C LYS A 346 -5.87 36.37 1.63
N PHE A 347 -7.07 36.53 2.20
CA PHE A 347 -8.24 37.01 1.46
C PHE A 347 -7.95 38.36 0.80
N LYS A 348 -8.62 38.62 -0.33
CA LYS A 348 -8.47 39.81 -1.20
C LYS A 348 -7.12 39.93 -1.94
N ARG A 349 -6.03 39.38 -1.38
CA ARG A 349 -4.71 39.35 -2.03
C ARG A 349 -4.53 38.11 -2.91
N ASP A 350 -4.64 36.94 -2.29
CA ASP A 350 -4.33 35.65 -2.92
C ASP A 350 -5.59 34.84 -3.24
N VAL A 351 -6.65 35.02 -2.44
CA VAL A 351 -7.97 34.41 -2.62
C VAL A 351 -9.03 35.49 -2.78
N VAL A 352 -9.77 35.46 -3.89
CA VAL A 352 -10.80 36.44 -4.24
C VAL A 352 -12.13 35.73 -4.50
N PHE A 353 -13.24 36.38 -4.18
CA PHE A 353 -14.56 35.88 -4.52
C PHE A 353 -14.89 36.24 -5.96
N ALA A 354 -15.45 35.29 -6.71
CA ALA A 354 -16.09 35.59 -7.98
C ALA A 354 -17.30 36.52 -7.75
N PRO A 355 -17.73 37.29 -8.77
CA PRO A 355 -18.94 38.10 -8.66
C PRO A 355 -20.14 37.27 -8.19
N GLY A 356 -20.86 37.72 -7.16
CA GLY A 356 -22.02 37.01 -6.60
C GLY A 356 -21.70 35.89 -5.61
N ALA A 357 -20.43 35.49 -5.46
CA ALA A 357 -20.06 34.34 -4.66
C ALA A 357 -20.11 34.63 -3.14
N SER A 358 -19.73 35.85 -2.74
CA SER A 358 -19.80 36.26 -1.33
C SER A 358 -21.25 36.38 -0.86
N GLU A 359 -22.12 36.90 -1.73
CA GLU A 359 -23.55 37.07 -1.49
C GLU A 359 -24.26 35.72 -1.38
N THR A 360 -23.94 34.78 -2.28
CA THR A 360 -24.49 33.42 -2.25
C THR A 360 -24.09 32.67 -0.98
N LEU A 361 -22.81 32.78 -0.59
CA LEU A 361 -22.32 32.16 0.64
C LEU A 361 -22.95 32.81 1.87
N ASN A 362 -23.26 34.11 1.81
CA ASN A 362 -23.84 34.90 2.90
C ASN A 362 -23.25 34.51 4.25
N ILE A 363 -21.94 34.73 4.40
CA ILE A 363 -21.15 34.27 5.55
C ILE A 363 -21.73 34.79 6.88
N ALA A 364 -22.39 35.96 6.87
CA ALA A 364 -23.01 36.54 8.06
C ALA A 364 -24.31 35.83 8.51
N ALA A 365 -24.95 35.04 7.65
CA ALA A 365 -26.20 34.37 8.01
C ALA A 365 -26.00 33.36 9.16
N PRO A 366 -26.92 33.31 10.15
CA PRO A 366 -26.82 32.37 11.26
C PRO A 366 -27.11 30.92 10.85
N GLN A 367 -27.75 30.71 9.70
CA GLN A 367 -28.17 29.39 9.23
C GLN A 367 -26.98 28.53 8.77
N GLY A 368 -26.99 27.25 9.15
CA GLY A 368 -26.05 26.25 8.64
C GLY A 368 -26.35 25.89 7.19
N LYS A 369 -25.29 25.63 6.41
CA LYS A 369 -25.39 25.32 4.97
C LYS A 369 -24.59 24.07 4.65
N LEU A 370 -25.10 23.29 3.69
CA LEU A 370 -24.36 22.20 3.09
C LEU A 370 -23.62 22.72 1.84
N LEU A 371 -22.30 22.63 1.86
CA LEU A 371 -21.44 22.97 0.74
C LEU A 371 -21.17 21.70 -0.08
N LEU A 372 -21.73 21.63 -1.27
CA LEU A 372 -21.47 20.53 -2.20
C LEU A 372 -20.29 20.90 -3.10
N ALA A 373 -19.14 20.30 -2.80
CA ALA A 373 -17.86 20.54 -3.47
C ALA A 373 -17.53 19.44 -4.49
N SER A 374 -16.37 19.56 -5.13
CA SER A 374 -15.76 18.51 -5.96
C SER A 374 -14.24 18.51 -5.75
N HIS A 375 -13.54 17.56 -6.37
CA HIS A 375 -12.07 17.58 -6.43
C HIS A 375 -11.54 18.51 -7.52
N LEU A 376 -12.37 19.42 -8.05
CA LEU A 376 -11.97 20.53 -8.89
C LEU A 376 -11.52 21.72 -8.03
N GLY A 377 -10.24 22.07 -8.16
CA GLY A 377 -9.67 23.24 -7.51
C GLY A 377 -9.20 22.97 -6.08
N ASP A 378 -9.05 24.05 -5.31
CA ASP A 378 -8.48 24.02 -3.95
C ASP A 378 -9.46 24.54 -2.90
N VAL A 379 -10.57 23.82 -2.72
CA VAL A 379 -11.63 24.15 -1.75
C VAL A 379 -11.09 24.11 -0.30
N GLU A 380 -10.06 23.29 -0.06
CA GLU A 380 -9.44 23.16 1.26
C GLU A 380 -8.67 24.42 1.68
N ALA A 381 -8.03 25.12 0.74
CA ALA A 381 -7.43 26.41 1.02
C ALA A 381 -8.47 27.45 1.49
N CYS A 382 -9.68 27.42 0.91
CA CYS A 382 -10.78 28.29 1.35
C CYS A 382 -11.27 27.94 2.76
N ARG A 383 -11.32 26.64 3.10
CA ARG A 383 -11.66 26.17 4.45
C ARG A 383 -10.67 26.68 5.49
N ALA A 384 -9.38 26.54 5.19
CA ALA A 384 -8.31 27.02 6.06
C ALA A 384 -8.43 28.52 6.35
N LEU A 385 -8.69 29.30 5.31
CA LEU A 385 -8.83 30.75 5.44
C LEU A 385 -10.08 31.15 6.24
N ALA A 386 -11.22 30.51 6.00
CA ALA A 386 -12.44 30.79 6.75
C ALA A 386 -12.27 30.51 8.27
N GLN A 387 -11.54 29.44 8.59
CA GLN A 387 -11.23 29.05 9.97
C GLN A 387 -10.23 30.00 10.64
N LEU A 388 -9.16 30.42 9.94
CA LEU A 388 -8.15 31.33 10.47
C LEU A 388 -8.67 32.75 10.67
N ASP A 389 -9.58 33.21 9.79
CA ASP A 389 -10.23 34.52 9.90
C ASP A 389 -11.38 34.52 10.93
N GLY A 390 -11.70 33.37 11.53
CA GLY A 390 -12.77 33.22 12.52
C GLY A 390 -14.19 33.44 11.97
N SER A 391 -14.33 33.51 10.64
CA SER A 391 -15.57 33.93 9.98
C SER A 391 -16.71 32.90 10.10
N LYS A 392 -16.39 31.61 9.90
CA LYS A 392 -17.34 30.49 10.05
C LYS A 392 -16.61 29.18 10.32
N THR A 393 -17.27 28.29 11.06
CA THR A 393 -16.84 26.90 11.26
C THR A 393 -17.29 26.05 10.08
N ILE A 394 -16.34 25.46 9.34
CA ILE A 394 -16.61 24.58 8.21
C ILE A 394 -16.10 23.17 8.52
N ASN A 395 -17.01 22.20 8.53
CA ASN A 395 -16.73 20.79 8.73
C ASN A 395 -16.61 20.08 7.40
N ALA A 396 -15.50 19.38 7.13
CA ALA A 396 -15.34 18.63 5.89
C ALA A 396 -15.45 17.12 6.14
N LEU A 397 -16.29 16.46 5.34
CA LEU A 397 -16.43 15.01 5.36
C LEU A 397 -15.30 14.38 4.54
N VAL A 398 -14.48 13.55 5.20
CA VAL A 398 -13.32 12.90 4.59
C VAL A 398 -13.40 11.39 4.79
N PHE A 399 -13.36 10.65 3.69
CA PHE A 399 -13.22 9.19 3.72
C PHE A 399 -11.80 8.84 4.17
N SER A 400 -11.68 8.21 5.34
CA SER A 400 -10.41 8.07 6.04
C SER A 400 -9.98 6.63 6.22
N GLU A 401 -9.49 6.00 5.15
CA GLU A 401 -8.76 4.73 5.30
C GLU A 401 -7.28 4.81 4.88
N ASN A 402 -6.87 5.77 4.03
CA ASN A 402 -5.60 5.61 3.30
C ASN A 402 -4.50 6.68 3.51
N ALA A 403 -4.43 7.41 4.63
CA ALA A 403 -3.39 8.47 4.74
C ALA A 403 -2.86 8.76 6.17
N ARG A 404 -2.49 7.73 6.95
CA ARG A 404 -1.97 7.91 8.34
C ARG A 404 -0.71 8.79 8.41
N ARG A 405 0.27 8.64 7.51
CA ARG A 405 1.51 9.44 7.50
C ARG A 405 1.31 10.86 6.98
N PHE A 406 0.48 11.05 5.95
CA PHE A 406 0.14 12.40 5.48
C PHE A 406 -0.62 13.20 6.55
N LYS A 407 -1.56 12.57 7.26
CA LYS A 407 -2.20 13.16 8.44
C LYS A 407 -1.18 13.55 9.51
N GLN A 408 -0.19 12.70 9.76
CA GLN A 408 0.89 12.97 10.72
C GLN A 408 1.72 14.20 10.32
N ILE A 409 2.17 14.31 9.06
CA ILE A 409 2.93 15.49 8.61
C ILE A 409 2.04 16.74 8.61
N MET A 410 0.78 16.63 8.18
CA MET A 410 -0.16 17.75 8.23
C MET A 410 -0.38 18.21 9.67
N SER A 411 -0.48 17.30 10.64
CA SER A 411 -0.56 17.67 12.07
C SER A 411 0.73 18.28 12.61
N GLU A 412 1.90 17.86 12.12
CA GLU A 412 3.20 18.46 12.48
C GLU A 412 3.33 19.91 11.94
N MET A 413 2.82 20.17 10.73
CA MET A 413 2.96 21.47 10.06
C MET A 413 1.85 22.47 10.38
N ALA A 414 0.63 21.96 10.51
CA ALA A 414 -0.58 22.73 10.68
C ALA A 414 -1.52 21.94 11.59
N PRO A 415 -1.33 22.01 12.92
CA PRO A 415 -2.18 21.31 13.87
C PRO A 415 -3.67 21.63 13.68
N GLN A 416 -3.98 22.85 13.21
CA GLN A 416 -5.33 23.30 12.91
C GLN A 416 -5.95 22.65 11.65
N ALA A 417 -5.15 22.08 10.75
CA ALA A 417 -5.66 21.46 9.52
C ALA A 417 -6.54 20.23 9.79
N GLY A 418 -6.32 19.54 10.92
CA GLY A 418 -7.14 18.40 11.35
C GLY A 418 -8.46 18.80 12.01
N VAL A 419 -8.65 20.07 12.35
CA VAL A 419 -9.84 20.56 13.07
C VAL A 419 -11.05 20.54 12.12
N ASN A 420 -12.19 20.08 12.64
CA ASN A 420 -13.46 19.96 11.90
C ASN A 420 -13.41 19.00 10.69
N LEU A 421 -12.53 17.99 10.69
CA LEU A 421 -12.57 16.88 9.73
C LEU A 421 -13.40 15.73 10.28
N MET A 422 -14.52 15.43 9.64
CA MET A 422 -15.37 14.29 9.99
C MET A 422 -14.93 13.07 9.17
N SER A 423 -14.25 12.15 9.85
CA SER A 423 -13.90 10.83 9.32
C SER A 423 -15.18 10.00 9.17
N VAL A 424 -15.46 9.56 7.94
CA VAL A 424 -16.62 8.70 7.67
C VAL A 424 -16.16 7.49 6.86
N THR A 425 -16.36 6.31 7.43
CA THR A 425 -16.19 5.02 6.75
C THR A 425 -17.43 4.67 5.95
N ASP A 426 -18.62 4.91 6.51
CA ASP A 426 -19.92 4.74 5.86
C ASP A 426 -20.89 5.87 6.25
N ILE A 427 -21.66 6.41 5.30
CA ILE A 427 -22.70 7.42 5.58
C ILE A 427 -23.94 6.71 6.12
N GLY A 428 -23.97 6.50 7.43
CA GLY A 428 -25.10 5.90 8.16
C GLY A 428 -26.03 6.95 8.82
N PRO A 429 -27.09 6.49 9.51
CA PRO A 429 -27.99 7.35 10.28
C PRO A 429 -27.25 8.22 11.32
N ASP A 430 -26.28 7.65 12.03
CA ASP A 430 -25.51 8.35 13.06
C ASP A 430 -24.71 9.53 12.49
N THR A 431 -24.10 9.33 11.31
CA THR A 431 -23.38 10.39 10.59
C THR A 431 -24.34 11.50 10.16
N ALA A 432 -25.53 11.15 9.67
CA ALA A 432 -26.54 12.13 9.27
C ALA A 432 -27.03 12.97 10.47
N ILE A 433 -27.23 12.35 11.64
CA ILE A 433 -27.61 13.03 12.88
C ILE A 433 -26.51 14.01 13.31
N ALA A 434 -25.26 13.56 13.38
CA ALA A 434 -24.13 14.42 13.77
C ALA A 434 -23.92 15.61 12.82
N ILE A 435 -24.14 15.41 11.52
CA ILE A 435 -24.09 16.50 10.52
C ILE A 435 -25.25 17.46 10.74
N LYS A 436 -26.46 16.95 11.01
CA LYS A 436 -27.65 17.77 11.25
C LYS A 436 -27.47 18.68 12.46
N GLU A 437 -26.98 18.14 13.59
CA GLU A 437 -26.70 18.92 14.79
C GLU A 437 -25.73 20.08 14.53
N LYS A 438 -24.70 19.86 13.70
CA LYS A 438 -23.75 20.92 13.30
C LYS A 438 -24.42 22.01 12.47
N LEU A 439 -25.24 21.62 11.51
CA LEU A 439 -26.00 22.56 10.68
C LEU A 439 -26.99 23.38 11.53
N GLU A 440 -27.64 22.75 12.52
CA GLU A 440 -28.55 23.42 13.47
C GLU A 440 -27.82 24.42 14.37
N ARG A 441 -26.54 24.18 14.68
CA ARG A 441 -25.65 25.16 15.35
C ARG A 441 -25.15 26.29 14.45
N GLY A 442 -25.57 26.35 13.20
CA GLY A 442 -25.13 27.37 12.24
C GLY A 442 -23.75 27.12 11.64
N GLU A 443 -23.17 25.93 11.87
CA GLU A 443 -21.92 25.49 11.24
C GLU A 443 -22.18 25.08 9.78
N TRP A 444 -21.14 25.15 8.94
CA TRP A 444 -21.21 24.68 7.56
C TRP A 444 -20.62 23.29 7.45
N VAL A 445 -21.16 22.49 6.52
CA VAL A 445 -20.67 21.13 6.28
C VAL A 445 -20.36 20.97 4.79
N ALA A 446 -19.13 20.58 4.46
CA ALA A 446 -18.67 20.36 3.11
C ALA A 446 -18.63 18.86 2.78
N ILE A 447 -19.23 18.50 1.65
CA ILE A 447 -19.24 17.14 1.10
C ILE A 447 -18.83 17.17 -0.38
N VAL A 448 -18.02 16.20 -0.81
CA VAL A 448 -17.61 16.07 -2.21
C VAL A 448 -18.62 15.22 -2.99
N GLY A 449 -19.08 15.75 -4.12
CA GLY A 449 -20.14 15.15 -4.95
C GLY A 449 -19.65 14.36 -6.17
N ASP A 450 -18.35 14.30 -6.43
CA ASP A 450 -17.79 13.78 -7.68
C ASP A 450 -17.12 12.40 -7.57
N ARG A 451 -16.77 11.90 -6.37
CA ARG A 451 -16.12 10.58 -6.23
C ARG A 451 -17.02 9.53 -5.61
N ILE A 452 -17.05 8.35 -6.23
CA ILE A 452 -17.64 7.14 -5.66
C ILE A 452 -16.83 6.64 -4.46
N ALA A 453 -17.50 5.99 -3.51
CA ALA A 453 -16.83 5.37 -2.36
C ALA A 453 -15.84 4.29 -2.83
N VAL A 454 -14.86 3.95 -1.98
CA VAL A 454 -13.82 2.95 -2.34
C VAL A 454 -14.36 1.51 -2.21
N ASN A 455 -15.34 1.29 -1.34
CA ASN A 455 -15.93 -0.02 -1.10
C ASN A 455 -17.38 -0.07 -1.63
N PRO A 456 -17.77 -1.12 -2.38
CA PRO A 456 -19.18 -1.39 -2.64
C PRO A 456 -19.89 -1.67 -1.31
N GLN A 457 -21.21 -1.46 -1.26
CA GLN A 457 -21.97 -1.71 -0.02
C GLN A 457 -21.89 -3.19 0.40
N ARG A 458 -22.31 -3.47 1.64
CA ARG A 458 -22.73 -4.82 2.05
C ARG A 458 -23.79 -5.33 1.06
N GLY A 459 -23.38 -6.13 0.08
CA GLY A 459 -24.23 -6.58 -1.03
C GLY A 459 -23.58 -6.48 -2.42
N GLY A 460 -22.43 -5.83 -2.58
CA GLY A 460 -21.65 -5.84 -3.83
C GLY A 460 -22.05 -4.81 -4.88
N GLU A 461 -23.17 -4.10 -4.73
CA GLU A 461 -23.63 -3.10 -5.70
C GLU A 461 -23.07 -1.69 -5.44
N TRP A 462 -22.75 -0.98 -6.53
CA TRP A 462 -22.31 0.42 -6.52
C TRP A 462 -23.51 1.38 -6.55
N ARG A 463 -23.65 2.26 -5.55
CA ARG A 463 -24.67 3.32 -5.56
C ARG A 463 -24.26 4.52 -6.40
N VAL A 464 -24.37 4.38 -7.71
CA VAL A 464 -24.02 5.41 -8.69
C VAL A 464 -25.21 5.85 -9.52
N ILE A 465 -25.11 7.05 -10.08
CA ILE A 465 -25.96 7.55 -11.15
C ILE A 465 -25.07 7.89 -12.33
N TRP A 466 -25.47 7.43 -13.51
CA TRP A 466 -24.79 7.75 -14.75
C TRP A 466 -25.35 9.08 -15.28
N SER A 467 -24.50 10.09 -15.35
CA SER A 467 -24.86 11.43 -15.83
C SER A 467 -23.94 11.86 -16.97
N PRO A 468 -24.44 12.60 -17.98
CA PRO A 468 -23.60 13.14 -19.04
C PRO A 468 -22.52 14.08 -18.47
N PHE A 469 -21.26 13.78 -18.76
CA PHE A 469 -20.11 14.59 -18.33
C PHE A 469 -18.98 14.51 -19.36
N MET A 470 -18.59 15.67 -19.89
CA MET A 470 -17.62 15.84 -20.99
C MET A 470 -17.99 14.99 -22.22
N GLY A 471 -19.27 14.95 -22.57
CA GLY A 471 -19.80 14.27 -23.76
C GLY A 471 -19.98 12.75 -23.63
N GLN A 472 -19.73 12.15 -22.46
CA GLN A 472 -19.96 10.73 -22.20
C GLN A 472 -20.66 10.52 -20.85
N PRO A 473 -21.44 9.44 -20.68
CA PRO A 473 -21.98 9.08 -19.36
C PRO A 473 -20.85 8.75 -18.38
N ALA A 474 -20.86 9.36 -17.19
CA ALA A 474 -19.92 9.08 -16.12
C ALA A 474 -20.66 8.70 -14.81
N PRO A 475 -20.10 7.81 -13.98
CA PRO A 475 -20.70 7.41 -12.72
C PRO A 475 -20.43 8.45 -11.61
N PHE A 476 -21.50 9.02 -11.07
CA PHE A 476 -21.48 9.91 -9.91
C PHE A 476 -22.07 9.24 -8.66
N PRO A 477 -21.58 9.56 -7.45
CA PRO A 477 -22.10 8.98 -6.21
C PRO A 477 -23.51 9.46 -5.89
N GLN A 478 -24.41 8.57 -5.46
CA GLN A 478 -25.74 8.95 -4.97
C GLN A 478 -25.71 9.54 -3.54
N GLY A 479 -24.75 9.10 -2.73
CA GLY A 479 -24.69 9.36 -1.28
C GLY A 479 -24.79 10.85 -0.89
N PRO A 480 -23.95 11.74 -1.46
CA PRO A 480 -23.98 13.17 -1.12
C PRO A 480 -25.33 13.84 -1.35
N PHE A 481 -26.01 13.50 -2.44
CA PHE A 481 -27.30 14.09 -2.81
C PHE A 481 -28.46 13.53 -1.96
N ILE A 482 -28.42 12.23 -1.66
CA ILE A 482 -29.39 11.63 -0.72
C ILE A 482 -29.24 12.26 0.66
N LEU A 483 -28.01 12.42 1.15
CA LEU A 483 -27.73 13.05 2.44
C LEU A 483 -28.21 14.49 2.45
N ALA A 484 -27.92 15.27 1.40
CA ALA A 484 -28.41 16.64 1.26
C ALA A 484 -29.95 16.73 1.36
N SER A 485 -30.67 15.76 0.78
CA SER A 485 -32.13 15.74 0.87
C SER A 485 -32.65 15.36 2.26
N ILE A 486 -31.94 14.49 2.98
CA ILE A 486 -32.30 14.11 4.36
C ILE A 486 -32.08 15.29 5.33
N LEU A 487 -31.00 16.05 5.15
CA LEU A 487 -30.63 17.16 6.04
C LEU A 487 -31.58 18.36 5.94
N ARG A 488 -32.32 18.51 4.83
CA ARG A 488 -33.31 19.58 4.61
C ARG A 488 -32.76 20.99 4.89
N CYS A 489 -31.52 21.24 4.49
CA CYS A 489 -30.85 22.53 4.64
C CYS A 489 -30.52 23.16 3.26
N PRO A 490 -30.14 24.45 3.22
CA PRO A 490 -29.65 25.08 2.00
C PRO A 490 -28.38 24.40 1.50
N VAL A 491 -28.36 24.09 0.21
CA VAL A 491 -27.25 23.46 -0.51
C VAL A 491 -26.66 24.48 -1.49
N VAL A 492 -25.35 24.69 -1.38
CA VAL A 492 -24.59 25.63 -2.21
C VAL A 492 -23.45 24.87 -2.88
N LEU A 493 -23.26 25.06 -4.19
CA LEU A 493 -22.06 24.53 -4.86
C LEU A 493 -20.89 25.46 -4.60
N ILE A 494 -19.69 24.89 -4.43
CA ILE A 494 -18.47 25.65 -4.17
C ILE A 494 -17.30 25.12 -5.00
N PHE A 495 -16.60 26.03 -5.67
CA PHE A 495 -15.43 25.72 -6.49
C PHE A 495 -14.35 26.79 -6.30
N ALA A 496 -13.11 26.37 -6.05
CA ALA A 496 -11.99 27.29 -5.84
C ALA A 496 -10.95 27.11 -6.96
N LEU A 497 -11.05 27.91 -8.01
CA LEU A 497 -10.30 27.71 -9.25
C LEU A 497 -9.11 28.66 -9.34
N ARG A 498 -8.02 28.23 -9.97
CA ARG A 498 -6.85 29.10 -10.22
C ARG A 498 -7.06 29.89 -11.49
N GLN A 499 -7.20 31.20 -11.36
CA GLN A 499 -7.34 32.12 -12.49
C GLN A 499 -6.37 33.29 -12.33
N GLN A 500 -5.60 33.60 -13.38
CA GLN A 500 -4.65 34.71 -13.40
C GLN A 500 -3.68 34.75 -12.20
N GLY A 501 -3.26 33.57 -11.72
CA GLY A 501 -2.34 33.46 -10.58
C GLY A 501 -2.98 33.65 -9.20
N LYS A 502 -4.30 33.82 -9.10
CA LYS A 502 -5.06 33.88 -7.83
C LYS A 502 -6.03 32.71 -7.73
N LEU A 503 -6.44 32.38 -6.50
CA LEU A 503 -7.52 31.43 -6.25
C LEU A 503 -8.84 32.20 -6.25
N VAL A 504 -9.73 31.89 -7.18
CA VAL A 504 -11.04 32.53 -7.33
C VAL A 504 -12.10 31.56 -6.79
N LEU A 505 -12.81 32.00 -5.75
CA LEU A 505 -13.88 31.23 -5.13
C LEU A 505 -15.20 31.53 -5.83
N HIS A 506 -15.74 30.51 -6.49
CA HIS A 506 -17.07 30.50 -7.07
C HIS A 506 -18.03 29.79 -6.12
N SER A 507 -19.22 30.35 -5.97
CA SER A 507 -20.33 29.68 -5.29
C SER A 507 -21.64 29.98 -6.02
N GLU A 508 -22.55 29.01 -5.99
CA GLU A 508 -23.87 29.14 -6.61
C GLU A 508 -24.94 28.40 -5.78
N PRO A 509 -26.16 28.96 -5.65
CA PRO A 509 -27.27 28.25 -5.02
C PRO A 509 -27.57 26.97 -5.79
N PHE A 510 -27.73 25.85 -5.07
CA PHE A 510 -28.09 24.57 -5.68
C PHE A 510 -29.53 24.18 -5.36
N ALA A 511 -29.89 24.09 -4.08
CA ALA A 511 -31.23 23.74 -3.65
C ALA A 511 -31.47 24.26 -2.22
N ASP A 512 -32.71 24.62 -1.89
CA ASP A 512 -33.07 25.05 -0.54
C ASP A 512 -34.53 24.69 -0.22
N PRO A 513 -34.80 23.53 0.41
CA PRO A 513 -33.91 22.38 0.55
C PRO A 513 -33.88 21.52 -0.72
N LEU A 514 -32.98 20.54 -0.78
CA LEU A 514 -33.04 19.50 -1.82
C LEU A 514 -34.18 18.51 -1.52
N ILE A 515 -35.15 18.39 -2.43
CA ILE A 515 -36.32 17.52 -2.25
C ILE A 515 -36.24 16.33 -3.20
N LEU A 516 -36.29 15.12 -2.64
CA LEU A 516 -36.42 13.86 -3.36
C LEU A 516 -37.75 13.19 -2.98
N PRO A 517 -38.85 13.40 -3.74
CA PRO A 517 -40.17 12.84 -3.42
C PRO A 517 -40.15 11.31 -3.40
N ARG A 518 -40.90 10.67 -2.48
CA ARG A 518 -40.85 9.19 -2.31
C ARG A 518 -41.25 8.42 -3.58
N GLY A 519 -42.26 8.90 -4.32
CA GLY A 519 -42.75 8.25 -5.55
C GLY A 519 -41.86 8.45 -6.77
N GLU A 520 -41.09 9.54 -6.82
CA GLU A 520 -40.27 9.93 -7.98
C GLU A 520 -38.78 10.01 -7.62
N ARG A 521 -38.37 9.33 -6.54
CA ARG A 521 -37.05 9.50 -5.94
C ARG A 521 -35.91 9.29 -6.92
N GLN A 522 -36.02 8.26 -7.76
CA GLN A 522 -34.98 7.92 -8.73
C GLN A 522 -34.84 8.99 -9.82
N GLN A 523 -35.97 9.48 -10.35
CA GLN A 523 -35.97 10.51 -11.39
C GLN A 523 -35.51 11.86 -10.85
N ALA A 524 -35.98 12.26 -9.67
CA ALA A 524 -35.55 13.48 -9.00
C ALA A 524 -34.04 13.44 -8.66
N LEU A 525 -33.54 12.27 -8.24
CA LEU A 525 -32.12 12.09 -7.95
C LEU A 525 -31.29 12.15 -9.24
N GLN A 526 -31.73 11.51 -10.33
CA GLN A 526 -31.09 11.59 -11.65
C GLN A 526 -30.99 13.05 -12.12
N ALA A 527 -32.09 13.80 -12.14
CA ALA A 527 -32.11 15.20 -12.54
C ALA A 527 -31.19 16.08 -11.66
N THR A 528 -31.13 15.80 -10.37
CA THR A 528 -30.23 16.50 -9.44
C THR A 528 -28.76 16.26 -9.79
N VAL A 529 -28.37 15.01 -10.03
CA VAL A 529 -26.99 14.64 -10.36
C VAL A 529 -26.61 15.14 -11.75
N ASP A 530 -27.52 15.09 -12.73
CA ASP A 530 -27.30 15.65 -14.06
C ASP A 530 -27.01 17.16 -14.00
N ARG A 531 -27.78 17.89 -13.19
CA ARG A 531 -27.53 19.33 -12.96
C ARG A 531 -26.18 19.56 -12.29
N TYR A 532 -25.81 18.76 -11.29
CA TYR A 532 -24.48 18.85 -10.67
C TYR A 532 -23.36 18.57 -11.67
N ALA A 533 -23.46 17.51 -12.47
CA ALA A 533 -22.49 17.14 -13.50
C ALA A 533 -22.33 18.26 -14.53
N GLN A 534 -23.43 18.89 -14.96
CA GLN A 534 -23.41 20.04 -15.86
C GLN A 534 -22.67 21.24 -15.27
N ARG A 535 -22.89 21.55 -13.98
CA ARG A 535 -22.19 22.64 -13.29
C ARG A 535 -20.71 22.33 -13.07
N LEU A 536 -20.39 21.10 -12.67
CA LEU A 536 -19.01 20.64 -12.57
C LEU A 536 -18.29 20.75 -13.93
N GLU A 537 -18.95 20.37 -15.02
CA GLU A 537 -18.40 20.47 -16.38
C GLU A 537 -18.09 21.92 -16.75
N HIS A 538 -19.02 22.84 -16.48
CA HIS A 538 -18.82 24.26 -16.71
C HIS A 538 -17.55 24.79 -16.03
N TYR A 539 -17.37 24.52 -14.74
CA TYR A 539 -16.20 24.98 -14.00
C TYR A 539 -14.92 24.22 -14.38
N ALA A 540 -15.02 22.94 -14.73
CA ALA A 540 -13.88 22.15 -15.19
C ALA A 540 -13.35 22.66 -16.54
N LEU A 541 -14.20 23.17 -17.42
CA LEU A 541 -13.77 23.82 -18.66
C LEU A 541 -13.08 25.18 -18.41
N MET A 542 -13.46 25.90 -17.35
CA MET A 542 -12.81 27.16 -16.97
C MET A 542 -11.39 26.94 -16.41
N SER A 543 -11.18 25.88 -15.64
CA SER A 543 -9.85 25.52 -15.11
C SER A 543 -9.56 24.02 -15.23
N PRO A 544 -9.24 23.54 -16.45
CA PRO A 544 -9.13 22.11 -16.71
C PRO A 544 -7.92 21.43 -16.07
N LEU A 545 -6.91 22.20 -15.66
CA LEU A 545 -5.75 21.69 -14.93
C LEU A 545 -6.00 21.54 -13.42
N ASP A 546 -7.13 22.05 -12.91
CA ASP A 546 -7.48 22.01 -11.50
C ASP A 546 -8.32 20.77 -11.12
N TRP A 547 -8.66 19.89 -12.07
CA TRP A 547 -9.49 18.71 -11.78
C TRP A 547 -8.66 17.48 -11.46
N PHE A 548 -8.44 17.22 -10.17
CA PHE A 548 -7.42 16.27 -9.72
C PHE A 548 -7.88 14.81 -9.64
N ASN A 549 -8.51 14.30 -10.72
CA ASN A 549 -8.84 12.88 -10.85
C ASN A 549 -7.81 12.16 -11.73
N PHE A 550 -6.89 11.44 -11.08
CA PHE A 550 -5.80 10.67 -11.70
C PHE A 550 -6.12 9.17 -11.83
N PHE A 551 -7.39 8.83 -11.96
CA PHE A 551 -7.90 7.48 -12.20
C PHE A 551 -8.96 7.54 -13.31
N ASP A 552 -9.40 6.39 -13.80
CA ASP A 552 -10.45 6.36 -14.82
C ASP A 552 -11.81 6.72 -14.19
N PHE A 553 -12.23 7.96 -14.40
CA PHE A 553 -13.47 8.49 -13.85
C PHE A 553 -14.72 7.94 -14.55
N TRP A 554 -14.60 7.44 -15.78
CA TRP A 554 -15.75 7.00 -16.60
C TRP A 554 -16.11 5.53 -16.40
N HIS A 555 -15.31 4.78 -15.66
CA HIS A 555 -15.55 3.36 -15.38
C HIS A 555 -15.70 3.13 -13.88
N LEU A 556 -16.53 2.15 -13.54
CA LEU A 556 -16.59 1.66 -12.17
C LEU A 556 -15.28 0.92 -11.84
N PRO A 557 -14.78 1.01 -10.60
CA PRO A 557 -13.66 0.20 -10.15
C PRO A 557 -14.04 -1.26 -10.30
N GLU A 558 -13.15 -2.07 -10.89
CA GLU A 558 -13.33 -3.51 -10.94
C GLU A 558 -13.57 -4.04 -9.52
N SER A 559 -14.74 -4.61 -9.29
CA SER A 559 -15.03 -5.33 -8.06
C SER A 559 -14.04 -6.48 -8.00
N ARG A 560 -13.09 -6.42 -7.07
CA ARG A 560 -12.26 -7.59 -6.77
C ARG A 560 -13.21 -8.72 -6.41
N GLU A 561 -13.35 -9.68 -7.33
CA GLU A 561 -13.86 -11.00 -6.98
C GLU A 561 -13.02 -11.46 -5.79
N LYS A 562 -13.73 -11.79 -4.70
CA LYS A 562 -13.14 -12.54 -3.61
C LYS A 562 -12.89 -13.94 -4.16
N GLU A 563 -11.75 -14.12 -4.84
CA GLU A 563 -11.11 -15.42 -5.00
C GLU A 563 -9.98 -15.56 -4.00
#